data_AF-A0A6V8L0X3-F1
#
_entry.id   AF-A0A6V8L0X3-F1
#
_cell.length_a   1.000
_cell.length_b   1.000
_cell.length_c   1.000
_cell.angle_alpha   90.00
_cell.angle_beta   90.00
_cell.angle_gamma   90.00
#
_symmetry.space_group_name_H-M   'P 1'
#
loop_
_entity.id
_entity.type
_entity.pdbx_description
1 polymer ?
#
loop_
_entity_poly.entity_id
_entity_poly.type
_entity_poly.pdbx_seq_one_letter_code
_entity_poly.pdbx_strand_id
1 'polypeptide(L)'
;MLDTYHMNIEEADPYAAVTVAGAHIKHVQVSGTNRGAPGADHFDWPRFFAALATTGYSGAICIESFTAQNETIATAASIWRPLAPSQDALARDGLSYLRPVIRRIDAAHLTPRRRGA
;
A
#
# COMPACT_ATOMS: atom_id res chain seq x y z
N MET A 1 -7.93 -6.58 8.15
CA MET A 1 -6.71 -5.78 7.85
C MET A 1 -6.29 -6.15 6.45
N LEU A 2 -5.76 -5.20 5.67
CA LEU A 2 -5.15 -5.46 4.36
C LEU A 2 -3.64 -5.21 4.45
N ASP A 3 -2.84 -6.04 3.80
CA ASP A 3 -1.39 -5.89 3.62
C ASP A 3 -1.05 -6.16 2.16
N THR A 4 -0.52 -5.16 1.46
CA THR A 4 -0.23 -5.26 0.03
C THR A 4 0.83 -6.28 -0.33
N TYR A 5 1.78 -6.60 0.57
CA TYR A 5 2.76 -7.64 0.32
C TYR A 5 2.09 -9.02 0.25
N HIS A 6 1.22 -9.34 1.21
CA HIS A 6 0.53 -10.63 1.24
C HIS A 6 -0.53 -10.73 0.15
N MET A 7 -1.28 -9.65 -0.08
CA MET A 7 -2.26 -9.60 -1.16
C MET A 7 -1.62 -9.85 -2.54
N ASN A 8 -0.42 -9.33 -2.77
CA ASN A 8 0.32 -9.55 -4.01
C ASN A 8 0.68 -11.04 -4.24
N ILE A 9 0.73 -11.87 -3.20
CA ILE A 9 1.06 -13.29 -3.30
C ILE A 9 -0.22 -14.13 -3.43
N GLU A 10 -1.20 -13.88 -2.58
CA GLU A 10 -2.33 -14.80 -2.38
C GLU A 10 -3.56 -14.44 -3.23
N GLU A 11 -3.77 -13.16 -3.54
CA GLU A 11 -4.94 -12.72 -4.28
C GLU A 11 -4.69 -12.85 -5.79
N ALA A 12 -5.61 -13.50 -6.51
CA ALA A 12 -5.56 -13.56 -7.97
C ALA A 12 -5.66 -12.16 -8.61
N ASP A 13 -6.43 -11.27 -7.98
CA ASP A 13 -6.47 -9.85 -8.27
C ASP A 13 -6.50 -9.07 -6.94
N PRO A 14 -5.35 -8.55 -6.47
CA PRO A 14 -5.28 -7.84 -5.19
C PRO A 14 -6.14 -6.57 -5.17
N TYR A 15 -6.45 -5.97 -6.33
CA TYR A 15 -7.26 -4.76 -6.41
C TYR A 15 -8.74 -5.06 -6.26
N ALA A 16 -9.21 -6.15 -6.88
CA ALA A 16 -10.58 -6.62 -6.72
C ALA A 16 -10.86 -7.05 -5.27
N ALA A 17 -9.89 -7.69 -4.62
CA ALA A 17 -9.97 -8.08 -3.21
C ALA A 17 -10.23 -6.89 -2.27
N VAL A 18 -9.66 -5.71 -2.55
CA VAL A 18 -9.94 -4.48 -1.80
C VAL A 18 -11.43 -4.12 -1.85
N THR A 19 -12.02 -4.12 -3.04
CA THR A 19 -13.45 -3.80 -3.20
C THR A 19 -14.34 -4.81 -2.51
N VAL A 20 -14.00 -6.10 -2.56
CA VAL A 20 -14.72 -7.18 -1.85
C VAL A 20 -14.65 -6.98 -0.34
N ALA A 21 -13.48 -6.63 0.19
CA ALA A 21 -13.32 -6.38 1.62
C ALA A 21 -14.17 -5.18 2.10
N GLY A 22 -14.30 -4.14 1.28
CA GLY A 22 -15.28 -3.06 1.48
C GLY A 22 -15.24 -2.45 2.89
N ALA A 23 -16.40 -2.37 3.53
CA ALA A 23 -16.56 -1.80 4.88
C ALA A 23 -15.89 -2.61 6.03
N HIS A 24 -15.43 -3.83 5.74
CA HIS A 24 -14.70 -4.67 6.70
C HIS A 24 -13.24 -4.25 6.86
N ILE A 25 -12.72 -3.38 5.98
CA ILE A 25 -11.37 -2.84 6.09
C ILE A 25 -11.27 -1.93 7.32
N LYS A 26 -10.45 -2.32 8.30
CA LYS A 26 -10.18 -1.54 9.52
C LYS A 26 -8.78 -0.94 9.56
N HIS A 27 -7.82 -1.55 8.88
CA HIS A 27 -6.43 -1.11 8.81
C HIS A 27 -5.80 -1.55 7.49
N VAL A 28 -4.91 -0.71 6.95
CA VAL A 28 -4.19 -0.94 5.70
C VAL A 28 -2.69 -0.74 5.94
N GLN A 29 -1.93 -1.80 5.69
CA GLN A 29 -0.49 -1.78 5.58
C GLN A 29 -0.09 -1.76 4.10
N VAL A 30 0.87 -0.92 3.76
CA VAL A 30 1.46 -0.83 2.43
C VAL A 30 2.94 -1.17 2.52
N SER A 31 3.35 -2.17 1.76
CA SER A 31 4.72 -2.63 1.65
C SER A 31 5.00 -2.93 0.19
N GLY A 32 6.22 -2.64 -0.27
CA GLY A 32 6.61 -3.02 -1.62
C GLY A 32 6.53 -4.54 -1.79
N THR A 33 6.35 -5.04 -3.01
CA THR A 33 6.15 -6.49 -3.26
C THR A 33 7.32 -7.37 -2.79
N ASN A 34 8.47 -6.76 -2.53
CA ASN A 34 9.68 -7.39 -2.02
C ASN A 34 10.06 -6.91 -0.59
N ARG A 35 9.09 -6.36 0.16
CA ARG A 35 9.19 -5.68 1.46
C ARG A 35 9.94 -4.34 1.46
N GLY A 36 10.41 -3.85 0.30
CA GLY A 36 11.05 -2.54 0.18
C GLY A 36 10.07 -1.36 0.22
N ALA A 37 10.58 -0.17 -0.13
CA ALA A 37 9.74 1.03 -0.22
C ALA A 37 8.69 0.89 -1.34
N PRO A 38 7.41 1.24 -1.06
CA PRO A 38 6.39 1.36 -2.10
C PRO A 38 6.81 2.30 -3.25
N GLY A 39 6.58 1.88 -4.50
CA GLY A 39 6.85 2.67 -5.70
C GLY A 39 8.13 2.33 -6.45
N ALA A 40 9.00 1.50 -5.87
CA ALA A 40 10.17 0.91 -6.54
C ALA A 40 9.93 -0.56 -6.94
N ASP A 41 8.67 -0.93 -7.14
CA ASP A 41 8.20 -2.28 -7.40
C ASP A 41 7.17 -2.29 -8.56
N HIS A 42 6.58 -3.46 -8.79
CA HIS A 42 5.62 -3.69 -9.89
C HIS A 42 4.15 -3.61 -9.47
N PHE A 43 3.87 -3.24 -8.22
CA PHE A 43 2.51 -3.14 -7.71
C PHE A 43 1.81 -1.89 -8.31
N ASP A 44 0.61 -2.06 -8.87
CA ASP A 44 -0.19 -0.93 -9.37
C ASP A 44 -0.82 -0.14 -8.21
N TRP A 45 -0.01 0.75 -7.62
CA TRP A 45 -0.43 1.62 -6.52
C TRP A 45 -1.63 2.52 -6.86
N PRO A 46 -1.67 3.20 -8.04
CA PRO A 46 -2.86 3.96 -8.44
C PRO A 46 -4.14 3.11 -8.44
N ARG A 47 -4.10 1.89 -8.99
CA ARG A 47 -5.27 0.99 -9.01
C ARG A 47 -5.67 0.54 -7.61
N PHE A 48 -4.70 0.22 -6.75
CA PHE A 48 -4.97 -0.13 -5.35
C PHE A 48 -5.69 1.00 -4.60
N PHE A 49 -5.18 2.24 -4.68
CA PHE A 49 -5.80 3.37 -3.99
C PHE A 49 -7.13 3.78 -4.62
N ALA A 50 -7.30 3.62 -5.94
CA ALA A 50 -8.60 3.82 -6.57
C ALA A 50 -9.64 2.81 -6.03
N ALA A 51 -9.28 1.53 -5.94
CA ALA A 51 -10.15 0.51 -5.35
C ALA A 51 -10.46 0.81 -3.88
N LEU A 52 -9.44 1.19 -3.09
CA LEU A 52 -9.60 1.55 -1.68
C LEU A 52 -10.52 2.75 -1.47
N ALA A 53 -10.42 3.78 -2.32
CA ALA A 53 -11.31 4.95 -2.25
C ALA A 53 -12.78 4.56 -2.44
N THR A 54 -13.09 3.55 -3.28
CA THR A 54 -14.47 3.07 -3.47
C THR A 54 -15.08 2.43 -2.23
N THR A 55 -14.26 1.98 -1.27
CA THR A 55 -14.75 1.34 -0.04
C THR A 55 -15.14 2.35 1.04
N GLY A 56 -14.78 3.63 0.86
CA GLY A 56 -14.95 4.67 1.87
C GLY A 56 -13.95 4.61 3.02
N TYR A 57 -12.87 3.83 2.89
CA TYR A 57 -11.83 3.77 3.90
C TYR A 57 -11.10 5.12 4.04
N SER A 58 -11.13 5.70 5.24
CA SER A 58 -10.51 6.98 5.58
C SER A 58 -9.48 6.88 6.73
N GLY A 59 -9.11 5.65 7.09
CA GLY A 59 -8.13 5.39 8.14
C GLY A 59 -6.68 5.56 7.68
N ALA A 60 -5.75 5.28 8.60
CA ALA A 60 -4.32 5.41 8.32
C ALA A 60 -3.84 4.39 7.28
N ILE A 61 -2.98 4.87 6.37
CA ILE A 61 -2.17 4.03 5.49
C ILE A 61 -0.77 3.92 6.11
N CYS A 62 -0.41 2.73 6.59
CA CYS A 62 0.84 2.51 7.30
C CYS A 62 1.87 1.86 6.39
N ILE A 63 3.05 2.46 6.21
CA ILE A 63 4.15 1.79 5.52
C ILE A 63 4.72 0.72 6.45
N GLU A 64 4.72 -0.53 6.00
CA GLU A 64 5.36 -1.65 6.70
C GLU A 64 6.60 -2.12 5.93
N SER A 65 7.70 -2.27 6.65
CA SER A 65 8.94 -2.87 6.14
C SER A 65 9.77 -3.40 7.29
N PHE A 66 10.82 -4.14 6.95
CA PHE A 66 11.71 -4.80 7.88
C PHE A 66 13.17 -4.38 7.68
N THR A 67 14.00 -4.83 8.61
CA THR A 67 15.42 -4.48 8.67
C THR A 67 16.17 -5.72 9.14
N ALA A 68 17.29 -6.06 8.50
CA ALA A 68 18.11 -7.21 8.89
C ALA A 68 18.75 -7.05 10.28
N GLN A 69 18.80 -5.82 10.80
CA GLN A 69 19.35 -5.44 12.09
C GLN A 69 18.46 -5.87 13.27
N ASN A 70 17.22 -6.31 13.02
CA ASN A 70 16.39 -6.94 14.04
C ASN A 70 16.38 -8.45 13.78
N GLU A 71 17.24 -9.20 14.47
CA GLU A 71 17.47 -10.62 14.19
C GLU A 71 16.19 -11.47 14.24
N THR A 72 15.34 -11.23 15.24
CA THR A 72 14.09 -11.98 15.43
C THR A 72 13.11 -11.73 14.29
N ILE A 73 12.87 -10.46 13.95
CA ILE A 73 11.91 -10.11 12.91
C ILE A 73 12.48 -10.40 11.51
N ALA A 74 13.78 -10.19 11.30
CA ALA A 74 14.43 -10.50 10.03
C ALA A 74 14.33 -11.99 9.71
N THR A 75 14.53 -12.86 10.70
CA THR A 75 14.35 -14.31 10.52
C THR A 75 12.89 -14.66 10.22
N ALA A 76 11.96 -14.13 11.00
CA ALA A 76 10.53 -14.41 10.82
C ALA A 76 10.00 -13.92 9.46
N ALA A 77 10.45 -12.76 9.00
CA ALA A 77 10.05 -12.16 7.72
C ALA A 77 10.97 -12.54 6.55
N SER A 78 11.94 -13.43 6.75
CA SER A 78 12.89 -13.89 5.73
C SER A 78 13.66 -12.76 5.02
N ILE A 79 14.20 -11.82 5.79
CA ILE A 79 14.91 -10.64 5.28
C ILE A 79 16.40 -10.93 5.16
N TRP A 80 16.80 -11.44 4.00
CA TRP A 80 18.18 -11.86 3.71
C TRP A 80 19.02 -10.83 2.94
N ARG A 81 18.43 -9.69 2.60
CA ARG A 81 19.08 -8.62 1.84
C ARG A 81 18.71 -7.24 2.41
N PRO A 82 19.56 -6.21 2.24
CA PRO A 82 19.16 -4.84 2.50
C PRO A 82 17.95 -4.44 1.62
N LEU A 83 16.94 -3.82 2.23
CA LEU A 83 15.75 -3.32 1.54
C LEU A 83 15.87 -1.84 1.15
N ALA A 84 16.70 -1.09 1.89
CA ALA A 84 17.05 0.30 1.66
C ALA A 84 18.38 0.64 2.36
N PRO A 85 19.04 1.76 2.04
CA PRO A 85 20.24 2.21 2.75
C PRO A 85 20.01 2.50 4.24
N SER A 86 18.79 2.88 4.62
CA SER A 86 18.37 3.08 6.02
C SER A 86 16.84 2.98 6.16
N GLN A 87 16.35 2.83 7.39
CA GLN A 87 14.91 2.85 7.70
C GLN A 87 14.27 4.19 7.33
N ASP A 88 14.99 5.28 7.59
CA ASP A 88 14.61 6.64 7.20
C ASP A 88 14.49 6.81 5.69
N ALA A 89 15.43 6.27 4.91
CA ALA A 89 15.38 6.31 3.46
C ALA A 89 14.13 5.57 2.95
N LEU A 90 13.88 4.37 3.47
CA LEU A 90 12.69 3.58 3.13
C LEU A 90 11.38 4.35 3.39
N ALA A 91 11.27 4.96 4.58
CA ALA A 91 10.09 5.73 4.95
C ALA A 91 9.92 6.98 4.08
N ARG A 92 10.99 7.71 3.79
CA ARG A 92 10.95 8.92 2.94
C ARG A 92 10.60 8.57 1.50
N ASP A 93 11.21 7.54 0.94
CA ASP A 93 10.99 7.14 -0.46
C ASP A 93 9.55 6.67 -0.66
N GLY A 94 9.06 5.79 0.23
CA GLY A 94 7.67 5.34 0.21
C GLY A 94 6.68 6.49 0.37
N LEU A 95 6.90 7.40 1.33
CA LEU A 95 6.02 8.55 1.54
C LEU A 95 6.03 9.51 0.33
N SER A 96 7.21 9.78 -0.23
CA SER A 96 7.41 10.65 -1.39
C SER A 96 6.65 10.13 -2.61
N TYR A 97 6.61 8.81 -2.79
CA TYR A 97 5.87 8.17 -3.87
C TYR A 97 4.36 8.10 -3.60
N LEU A 98 3.94 7.61 -2.42
CA LEU A 98 2.53 7.34 -2.13
C LEU A 98 1.68 8.60 -2.00
N ARG A 99 2.22 9.67 -1.39
CA ARG A 99 1.49 10.91 -1.13
C ARG A 99 0.92 11.56 -2.40
N PRO A 100 1.67 11.76 -3.49
CA PRO A 100 1.11 12.29 -4.74
C PRO A 100 0.15 11.31 -5.43
N VAL A 101 0.35 10.00 -5.30
CA VAL A 101 -0.59 9.00 -5.84
C VAL A 101 -1.96 9.14 -5.17
N ILE A 102 -2.00 9.12 -3.83
CA ILE A 102 -3.23 9.26 -3.05
C ILE A 102 -3.92 10.60 -3.35
N ARG A 103 -3.17 11.71 -3.37
CA ARG A 103 -3.72 13.04 -3.69
C ARG A 103 -4.41 13.11 -5.06
N ARG A 104 -3.86 12.42 -6.07
CA ARG A 104 -4.48 12.35 -7.41
C ARG A 104 -5.81 11.61 -7.37
N ILE A 105 -5.89 10.52 -6.60
CA ILE A 105 -7.12 9.76 -6.42
C ILE A 105 -8.17 10.60 -5.69
N ASP A 106 -7.81 11.28 -4.61
CA ASP A 106 -8.73 12.13 -3.85
C ASP A 106 -9.29 13.28 -4.73
N ALA A 107 -8.43 13.94 -5.50
CA ALA A 107 -8.85 15.00 -6.43
C ALA A 107 -9.84 14.49 -7.49
N ALA A 108 -9.65 13.28 -8.00
CA ALA A 108 -10.56 12.66 -8.97
C ALA A 108 -11.94 12.33 -8.34
N HIS A 109 -12.00 11.99 -7.05
CA HIS A 109 -13.24 11.65 -6.35
C HIS A 109 -14.01 12.88 -5.84
N LEU A 110 -13.35 14.03 -5.67
CA LEU A 110 -13.98 15.30 -5.28
C LEU A 110 -14.67 16.04 -6.45
N THR A 111 -14.47 15.60 -7.69
CA THR A 111 -15.17 16.19 -8.84
C THR A 111 -16.61 15.68 -8.86
N PRO A 112 -17.65 16.54 -8.76
CA PRO A 112 -19.02 16.07 -8.77
C PRO A 112 -19.27 15.31 -10.07
N ARG A 113 -19.70 14.04 -9.98
CA ARG A 113 -20.31 13.36 -11.12
C ARG A 113 -21.45 14.27 -11.57
N ARG A 114 -21.29 14.95 -12.71
CA ARG A 114 -22.38 15.67 -13.36
C ARG A 114 -23.51 14.65 -13.52
N ARG A 115 -24.55 14.78 -12.68
CA ARG A 115 -25.77 13.99 -12.86
C ARG A 115 -26.32 14.42 -14.21
N GLY A 116 -26.30 13.51 -15.18
CA GLY A 116 -26.94 13.71 -16.47
C GLY A 116 -28.40 14.07 -16.24
N ALA A 117 -28.85 15.09 -16.96
CA ALA A 117 -30.25 15.46 -17.10
C ALA A 117 -31.04 14.37 -17.84
#